data_AF-A0A7J6KWN5-F1
#
_entry.id   AF-A0A7J6KWN5-F1
#
_cell.length_a   1.000
_cell.length_b   1.000
_cell.length_c   1.000
_cell.angle_alpha   90.00
_cell.angle_beta   90.00
_cell.angle_gamma   90.00
#
_symmetry.space_group_name_H-M   'P 1'
#
loop_
_entity.id
_entity.type
_entity.pdbx_description
1 polymer ?
#
loop_
_entity_poly.entity_id
_entity_poly.type
_entity_poly.pdbx_seq_one_letter_code
_entity_poly.pdbx_strand_id
1 'polypeptide(L)'
;MDQFDPSVHNIFFVINIYTRGVTFAQVANPYCRVVDASTGAELCRYRLNGAGQQNALVIARLARNPTGNFGFHALGVSSRGTIWKDTVPDLQRLVQTPTGQFLGRQMTLNFAGAPPSQGAAGNLQ
;
A
#
# COMPACT_ATOMS: atom_id res chain seq x y z
N MET A 1 3.05 -0.87 16.20
CA MET A 1 3.79 0.02 15.25
C MET A 1 4.40 1.20 16.01
N ASP A 2 4.64 1.04 17.31
CA ASP A 2 4.98 2.12 18.26
C ASP A 2 6.48 2.34 18.41
N GLN A 3 7.27 1.66 17.58
CA GLN A 3 8.73 1.77 17.54
C GLN A 3 9.23 2.81 16.53
N PHE A 4 8.34 3.36 15.69
CA PHE A 4 8.71 4.43 14.77
C PHE A 4 8.78 5.77 15.49
N ASP A 5 9.80 6.56 15.16
CA ASP A 5 9.92 7.94 15.65
C ASP A 5 8.65 8.75 15.33
N PRO A 6 8.16 9.61 16.24
CA PRO A 6 6.97 10.42 16.00
C PRO A 6 7.01 11.31 14.75
N SER A 7 8.20 11.64 14.24
CA SER A 7 8.38 12.39 12.99
C SER A 7 8.06 11.57 11.73
N VAL A 8 7.94 10.24 11.82
CA VAL A 8 7.63 9.38 10.68
C VAL A 8 6.13 9.37 10.41
N HIS A 9 5.72 10.10 9.39
CA HIS A 9 4.30 10.23 9.00
C HIS A 9 3.89 9.29 7.86
N ASN A 10 4.82 8.97 6.95
CA ASN A 10 4.54 8.17 5.77
C ASN A 10 5.63 7.12 5.55
N ILE A 11 5.23 5.88 5.27
CA ILE A 11 6.12 4.79 4.88
C ILE A 11 5.62 4.27 3.53
N PHE A 12 6.44 4.31 2.50
CA PHE A 12 6.09 3.86 1.16
C PHE A 12 6.70 2.49 0.85
N PHE A 13 5.92 1.65 0.18
CA PHE A 13 6.39 0.38 -0.36
C PHE A 13 6.56 0.53 -1.87
N VAL A 14 7.81 0.47 -2.31
CA VAL A 14 8.20 0.64 -3.71
C VAL A 14 8.87 -0.63 -4.20
N ILE A 15 8.44 -1.11 -5.35
CA ILE A 15 9.05 -2.24 -6.06
C ILE A 15 9.82 -1.66 -7.23
N ASN A 16 11.07 -2.09 -7.39
CA ASN A 16 11.92 -1.71 -8.52
C ASN A 16 12.52 -2.96 -9.15
N ILE A 17 12.60 -2.97 -10.47
CA ILE A 17 13.38 -3.93 -11.24
C ILE A 17 14.76 -3.33 -11.47
N TYR A 18 15.77 -3.89 -10.82
CA TYR A 18 17.16 -3.43 -10.94
C TYR A 18 17.83 -3.88 -12.25
N THR A 19 17.31 -4.95 -12.86
CA THR A 19 17.86 -5.52 -14.10
C THR A 19 17.59 -4.58 -15.28
N ARG A 20 18.66 -4.11 -15.92
CA ARG A 20 18.55 -3.23 -17.11
C ARG A 20 17.81 -3.93 -18.24
N GLY A 21 16.88 -3.21 -18.88
CA GLY A 21 16.10 -3.71 -20.01
C GLY A 21 14.95 -4.66 -19.65
N VAL A 22 14.77 -4.97 -18.36
CA VAL A 22 13.66 -5.80 -17.87
C VAL A 22 12.57 -4.91 -17.31
N THR A 23 11.33 -5.18 -17.70
CA THR A 23 10.12 -4.49 -17.25
C THR A 23 9.17 -5.47 -16.57
N PHE A 24 8.15 -4.97 -15.86
CA PHE A 24 7.16 -5.85 -15.22
C PHE A 24 6.40 -6.73 -16.23
N ALA A 25 6.36 -6.34 -17.50
CA ALA A 25 5.78 -7.13 -18.58
C ALA A 25 6.57 -8.42 -18.89
N GLN A 26 7.86 -8.47 -18.55
CA GLN A 26 8.73 -9.62 -18.79
C GLN A 26 8.81 -10.58 -17.59
N VAL A 27 8.23 -10.21 -16.45
CA VAL A 27 8.19 -11.07 -15.26
C VAL A 27 6.94 -11.94 -15.33
N ALA A 28 7.10 -13.26 -15.16
CA ALA A 28 5.98 -14.19 -15.13
C ALA A 28 5.25 -14.10 -13.79
N ASN A 29 3.97 -13.71 -13.82
CA ASN A 29 3.08 -13.60 -12.65
C ASN A 29 3.62 -12.82 -11.43
N PRO A 30 4.16 -11.61 -11.61
CA PRO A 30 4.64 -10.80 -10.49
C PRO A 30 3.45 -10.41 -9.59
N TYR A 31 3.53 -10.74 -8.29
CA TYR A 31 2.57 -10.29 -7.30
C TYR A 31 3.24 -9.93 -5.98
N CYS A 32 2.60 -9.05 -5.21
CA CYS A 32 3.00 -8.73 -3.85
C CYS A 32 1.79 -8.83 -2.93
N ARG A 33 2.01 -9.27 -1.70
CA ARG A 33 0.97 -9.36 -0.68
C ARG A 33 1.41 -8.73 0.63
N VAL A 34 0.46 -8.12 1.31
CA VAL A 34 0.61 -7.61 2.67
C VAL A 34 -0.14 -8.56 3.57
N VAL A 35 0.56 -9.05 4.59
CA VAL A 35 0.05 -10.06 5.50
C VAL A 35 0.20 -9.52 6.91
N ASP A 36 -0.84 -9.67 7.71
CA ASP A 36 -0.74 -9.45 9.15
C ASP A 36 0.13 -10.56 9.75
N ALA A 37 1.27 -10.18 10.33
CA ALA A 37 2.21 -11.12 10.92
C ALA A 37 1.65 -11.85 12.16
N SER A 38 0.65 -11.27 12.85
CA SER A 38 0.06 -11.83 14.06
C SER A 38 -1.04 -12.84 13.76
N THR A 39 -1.87 -12.59 12.74
CA THR A 39 -3.00 -13.44 12.38
C THR A 39 -2.75 -14.30 11.14
N GLY A 40 -1.71 -13.99 10.36
CA GLY A 40 -1.45 -14.60 9.05
C GLY A 40 -2.43 -14.17 7.96
N ALA A 41 -3.36 -13.25 8.26
CA ALA A 41 -4.38 -12.81 7.33
C ALA A 41 -3.75 -12.02 6.18
N GLU A 42 -4.07 -12.41 4.94
CA GLU A 42 -3.70 -11.64 3.76
C GLU A 42 -4.59 -10.40 3.67
N LEU A 43 -4.01 -9.25 3.99
CA LEU A 43 -4.72 -7.98 4.00
C LEU A 43 -4.88 -7.47 2.58
N CYS A 44 -3.83 -7.58 1.76
CA CYS A 44 -3.89 -7.12 0.38
C CYS A 44 -3.01 -7.96 -0.54
N ARG A 45 -3.43 -8.12 -1.80
CA ARG A 45 -2.64 -8.73 -2.87
C ARG A 45 -2.72 -7.87 -4.13
N TYR A 46 -1.55 -7.47 -4.63
CA TYR A 46 -1.40 -6.77 -5.90
C TYR A 46 -0.82 -7.70 -6.94
N ARG A 47 -1.52 -7.84 -8.07
CA ARG A 47 -0.95 -8.42 -9.29
C ARG A 47 -0.28 -7.30 -10.08
N LEU A 48 0.98 -7.49 -10.41
CA LEU A 48 1.84 -6.51 -11.07
C LEU A 48 1.75 -6.62 -12.61
N ASN A 49 0.91 -7.55 -13.10
CA ASN A 49 0.68 -7.85 -14.53
C ASN A 49 0.09 -6.68 -15.35
N GLY A 50 -0.12 -5.50 -14.74
CA GLY A 50 -0.63 -4.29 -15.39
C GLY A 50 0.29 -3.05 -15.26
N ALA A 51 1.48 -3.18 -14.65
CA ALA A 51 2.40 -2.05 -14.48
C ALA A 51 3.05 -1.57 -15.80
N GLY A 52 2.84 -2.30 -16.90
CA GLY A 52 3.27 -1.93 -18.25
C GLY A 52 4.79 -2.00 -18.44
N GLN A 53 5.31 -1.13 -19.29
CA GLN A 53 6.75 -1.02 -19.61
C GLN A 53 7.56 -0.28 -18.53
N GLN A 54 6.96 -0.01 -17.37
CA GLN A 54 7.67 0.65 -16.28
C GLN A 54 8.53 -0.37 -15.52
N ASN A 55 9.56 0.14 -14.85
CA ASN A 55 10.49 -0.64 -14.03
C ASN A 55 10.33 -0.37 -12.52
N ALA A 56 9.48 0.59 -12.14
CA ALA A 56 9.15 0.88 -10.75
C ALA A 56 7.63 0.94 -10.51
N LEU A 57 7.20 0.57 -9.30
CA LEU A 57 5.81 0.62 -8.89
C LEU A 57 5.72 0.96 -7.40
N VAL A 58 4.94 2.00 -7.08
CA VAL A 58 4.57 2.32 -5.70
C VAL A 58 3.28 1.59 -5.38
N ILE A 59 3.37 0.51 -4.60
CA ILE A 59 2.23 -0.38 -4.38
C ILE A 59 1.31 0.13 -3.29
N ALA A 60 1.86 0.68 -2.21
CA ALA A 60 1.11 1.10 -1.05
C ALA A 60 1.90 2.09 -0.19
N ARG A 61 1.19 2.72 0.74
CA ARG A 61 1.79 3.47 1.86
C ARG A 61 1.11 3.14 3.18
N LEU A 62 1.86 3.25 4.27
CA LEU A 62 1.31 3.48 5.59
C LEU A 62 1.34 4.98 5.84
N ALA A 63 0.20 5.56 6.20
CA ALA A 63 0.12 6.96 6.61
C ALA A 63 -0.40 7.03 8.04
N ARG A 64 0.26 7.84 8.87
CA ARG A 64 -0.19 8.11 10.23
C ARG A 64 -1.39 9.07 10.16
N ASN A 65 -2.50 8.67 10.77
CA ASN A 65 -3.70 9.49 10.86
C ASN A 65 -3.54 10.54 11.98
N PRO A 66 -4.46 11.52 12.08
CA PRO A 66 -4.44 12.51 13.16
C PRO A 66 -4.56 11.92 14.57
N THR A 67 -5.10 10.70 14.70
CA THR A 67 -5.18 9.99 15.99
C THR A 67 -3.90 9.22 16.34
N GLY A 68 -2.84 9.33 15.52
CA GLY A 68 -1.55 8.67 15.74
C GLY A 68 -1.46 7.21 15.27
N ASN A 69 -2.51 6.65 14.69
CA ASN A 69 -2.52 5.28 14.18
C ASN A 69 -2.10 5.24 12.70
N PHE A 70 -1.35 4.21 12.30
CA PHE A 70 -1.04 3.99 10.89
C PHE A 70 -2.22 3.32 10.18
N GLY A 71 -2.66 3.92 9.07
CA GLY A 71 -3.59 3.34 8.12
C GLY A 71 -2.85 2.81 6.89
N PHE A 72 -3.31 1.69 6.33
CA PHE A 72 -2.75 1.14 5.10
C PHE A 72 -3.54 1.60 3.87
N HIS A 73 -2.80 2.10 2.89
CA HIS A 73 -3.36 2.69 1.69
C HIS A 73 -2.79 2.01 0.45
N ALA A 74 -3.65 1.33 -0.30
CA ALA A 74 -3.37 0.89 -1.65
C ALA A 74 -3.15 2.07 -2.58
N LEU A 75 -2.08 2.06 -3.36
CA LEU A 75 -1.78 3.10 -4.35
C LEU A 75 -1.76 2.53 -5.77
N GLY A 76 -0.96 1.49 -6.01
CA GLY A 76 -0.84 0.88 -7.34
C GLY A 76 -0.41 1.87 -8.44
N VAL A 77 0.52 2.77 -8.15
CA VAL A 77 0.95 3.85 -9.06
C VAL A 77 2.26 3.47 -9.74
N SER A 78 2.23 3.38 -11.07
CA SER A 78 3.43 3.15 -11.87
C SER A 78 4.41 4.32 -11.74
N SER A 79 5.68 4.00 -11.51
CA SER A 79 6.76 4.98 -11.35
C SER A 79 7.94 4.62 -12.27
N ARG A 80 8.94 5.49 -12.35
CA ARG A 80 10.15 5.28 -13.13
C ARG A 80 11.35 5.28 -12.20
N GLY A 81 12.28 4.37 -12.45
CA GLY A 81 13.49 4.31 -11.66
C GLY A 81 14.13 2.94 -11.65
N THR A 82 15.45 2.92 -11.61
CA THR A 82 16.20 1.68 -11.34
C THR A 82 16.48 1.52 -9.85
N ILE A 83 16.47 2.61 -9.10
CA ILE A 83 16.64 2.62 -7.65
C ILE A 83 15.50 3.39 -6.99
N TRP A 84 15.25 3.11 -5.71
CA TRP A 84 14.19 3.78 -4.96
C TRP A 84 14.34 5.32 -4.94
N LYS A 85 15.57 5.84 -5.01
CA LYS A 85 15.84 7.29 -5.03
C LYS A 85 15.20 7.97 -6.24
N ASP A 86 15.15 7.28 -7.38
CA ASP A 86 14.56 7.79 -8.62
C ASP A 86 13.04 7.99 -8.46
N THR A 87 12.41 7.22 -7.57
CA THR A 87 10.96 7.29 -7.30
C THR A 87 10.59 8.40 -6.32
N VAL A 88 11.56 9.04 -5.65
CA VAL A 88 11.31 10.07 -4.62
C VAL A 88 10.42 11.23 -5.11
N PRO A 89 10.57 11.78 -6.32
CA PRO A 89 9.68 12.82 -6.82
C PRO A 89 8.22 12.37 -6.89
N ASP A 90 8.00 11.10 -7.26
CA ASP A 90 6.66 10.51 -7.27
C ASP A 90 6.13 10.31 -5.85
N LEU A 91 6.97 9.86 -4.91
CA LEU A 91 6.60 9.72 -3.51
C LEU A 91 6.20 11.06 -2.89
N GLN A 92 6.93 12.14 -3.18
CA GLN A 92 6.61 13.49 -2.70
C GLN A 92 5.24 13.96 -3.19
N ARG A 93 4.89 13.69 -4.45
CA ARG A 93 3.56 13.97 -4.99
C ARG A 93 2.48 13.16 -4.27
N LEU A 94 2.75 11.89 -4.02
CA LEU A 94 1.81 11.00 -3.33
C LEU A 94 1.57 11.43 -1.89
N VAL A 95 2.59 11.92 -1.16
CA VAL A 95 2.43 12.47 0.21
C VAL A 95 1.37 13.58 0.24
N GLN A 96 1.38 14.48 -0.74
CA GLN A 96 0.44 15.60 -0.83
C GLN A 96 -0.97 15.17 -1.27
N THR A 97 -1.13 13.94 -1.78
CA THR A 97 -2.39 13.45 -2.31
C THR A 97 -3.23 12.79 -1.19
N PRO A 98 -4.44 13.30 -0.89
CA PRO A 98 -5.32 12.67 0.09
C PRO A 98 -5.69 11.26 -0.35
N THR A 99 -5.67 10.30 0.58
CA THR A 99 -6.00 8.89 0.28
C THR A 99 -7.36 8.76 -0.43
N GLY A 100 -8.33 9.61 -0.10
CA GLY A 100 -9.66 9.65 -0.72
C GLY A 100 -9.64 9.78 -2.24
N GLN A 101 -8.60 10.36 -2.82
CA GLN A 101 -8.46 10.51 -4.26
C GLN A 101 -8.05 9.20 -4.96
N PHE A 102 -7.49 8.24 -4.21
CA PHE A 102 -7.18 6.89 -4.69
C PHE A 102 -8.32 5.89 -4.42
N LEU A 103 -9.32 6.24 -3.59
CA LEU A 103 -10.43 5.35 -3.19
C LEU A 103 -11.31 4.90 -4.37
N GLY A 104 -11.29 5.62 -5.50
CA GLY A 104 -11.97 5.19 -6.74
C GLY A 104 -11.36 3.92 -7.37
N ARG A 105 -10.19 3.47 -6.91
CA ARG A 105 -9.53 2.24 -7.33
C ARG A 105 -9.23 1.39 -6.08
N GLN A 106 -10.28 0.74 -5.56
CA GLN A 106 -10.27 -0.42 -4.65
C GLN A 106 -9.14 -0.51 -3.59
N MET A 107 -9.54 -0.47 -2.31
CA MET A 107 -8.86 -1.01 -1.11
C MET A 107 -8.00 -0.06 -0.25
N THR A 108 -8.64 0.82 0.54
CA THR A 108 -8.01 1.28 1.80
C THR A 108 -8.37 0.29 2.91
N LEU A 109 -7.37 -0.26 3.61
CA LEU A 109 -7.57 -1.14 4.75
C LEU A 109 -7.17 -0.38 6.01
N ASN A 110 -8.14 -0.16 6.90
CA ASN A 110 -7.86 0.47 8.18
C ASN A 110 -7.17 -0.57 9.09
N PHE A 111 -5.97 -0.25 9.59
CA PHE A 111 -5.20 -1.11 10.51
C PHE A 111 -5.54 -0.83 11.98
N ALA A 112 -6.77 -0.37 12.25
CA ALA A 112 -7.29 -0.29 13.60
C ALA A 112 -7.82 -1.68 13.99
N GLY A 113 -7.11 -2.38 14.85
CA GLY A 113 -7.58 -3.63 15.43
C GLY A 113 -8.91 -3.42 16.16
N ALA A 114 -9.99 -3.95 15.59
CA ALA A 114 -11.15 -4.50 16.27
C ALA A 114 -11.97 -5.28 15.24
N PRO A 115 -12.36 -6.55 15.51
CA PRO A 115 -13.43 -7.16 14.73
C PRO A 115 -14.70 -6.32 14.95
N PRO A 116 -15.58 -6.17 13.94
CA PRO A 116 -16.91 -5.65 14.19
C PRO A 116 -17.59 -6.61 15.16
N SER A 117 -17.80 -6.18 16.40
CA SER A 117 -18.76 -6.83 17.28
C SER A 117 -20.11 -6.71 16.58
N GLN A 118 -20.54 -7.80 15.94
CA GLN A 118 -21.89 -7.94 15.44
C GLN A 118 -22.82 -7.75 16.63
N GLY A 119 -23.46 -6.58 16.68
CA GLY A 119 -24.65 -6.39 17.51
C GLY A 119 -25.69 -7.36 17.00
N ALA A 120 -25.92 -8.42 17.77
CA ALA A 120 -27.02 -9.34 17.57
C ALA A 120 -28.32 -8.52 17.61
N ALA A 121 -28.95 -8.36 16.45
CA ALA A 121 -30.34 -7.98 16.34
C ALA A 121 -31.18 -9.17 16.85
N GLY A 122 -31.31 -9.28 18.17
CA GLY A 122 -32.33 -10.10 18.81
C GLY A 122 -33.64 -9.31 18.83
N ASN A 123 -34.34 -9.30 17.71
CA ASN A 123 -35.74 -8.87 17.68
C ASN A 123 -36.60 -10.12 17.94
N LEU A 124 -37.08 -10.25 19.17
CA LEU A 124 -38.08 -11.23 19.54
C LEU A 124 -38.99 -10.62 20.60
N GLN A 125 -39.96 -9.85 20.13
CA GLN A 125 -41.35 -9.79 20.60
C GLN A 125 -42.20 -9.00 19.62
#